data_AF-A0A7S2MFI8-F1
#
_entry.id   AF-A0A7S2MFI8-F1
#
_cell.length_a   1.000
_cell.length_b   1.000
_cell.length_c   1.000
_cell.angle_alpha   90.00
_cell.angle_beta   90.00
_cell.angle_gamma   90.00
#
_symmetry.space_group_name_H-M   'P 1'
#
loop_
_entity.id
_entity.type
_entity.pdbx_description
1 polymer ?
#
loop_
_entity_poly.entity_id
_entity_poly.type
_entity_poly.pdbx_seq_one_letter_code
_entity_poly.pdbx_strand_id
1 'polypeptide(L)'
;LQLALRKIKLAARFGGRAADIVEKTISVPERAYARVIGKHGGNLKSIEETCRVAIQVTKPQRKAGPPLSSAPSKQHVQEPGGKENNPSGGKAGVVNSGQIKARVSGFPDGIEKAISLLEKITMADTREVVVRETAAQLMRFNSFALLRSLEKEFNATMNMEKRSRGEDDEKASNDKMNGGGSKNQRTGRSVVIRITAHVDQANAAQQKLQEVADAICSKRLKVGRSAR
;
A
#
# COMPACT_ATOMS: atom_id res chain seq x y z
N LEU A 1 32.50 -3.79 20.22
CA LEU A 1 33.54 -4.04 19.18
C LEU A 1 33.01 -3.97 17.73
N GLN A 2 31.92 -4.67 17.40
CA GLN A 2 31.41 -4.72 16.01
C GLN A 2 31.05 -3.36 15.39
N LEU A 3 30.55 -2.41 16.18
CA LEU A 3 30.23 -1.05 15.70
C LEU A 3 31.48 -0.26 15.28
N ALA A 4 32.57 -0.35 16.05
CA ALA A 4 33.82 0.32 15.71
C ALA A 4 34.41 -0.21 14.40
N LEU A 5 34.43 -1.54 14.22
CA LEU A 5 34.87 -2.16 12.98
C LEU A 5 34.03 -1.74 11.77
N ARG A 6 32.71 -1.57 11.95
CA ARG A 6 31.84 -1.05 10.90
C ARG A 6 32.17 0.39 10.53
N LYS A 7 32.37 1.27 11.50
CA LYS A 7 32.79 2.66 11.24
C LYS A 7 34.13 2.70 10.50
N ILE A 8 35.11 1.90 10.91
CA ILE A 8 36.42 1.82 10.24
C ILE A 8 36.27 1.35 8.79
N LYS A 9 35.48 0.29 8.53
CA LYS A 9 35.23 -0.19 7.17
C LYS A 9 34.52 0.84 6.30
N LEU A 10 33.56 1.57 6.86
CA LEU A 10 32.81 2.60 6.14
C LEU A 10 33.70 3.81 5.83
N ALA A 11 34.53 4.23 6.78
CA ALA A 11 35.53 5.28 6.61
C ALA A 11 36.53 4.92 5.50
N ALA A 12 37.04 3.68 5.51
CA ALA A 12 37.94 3.18 4.48
C ALA A 12 37.28 3.12 3.09
N ARG A 13 36.00 2.73 3.02
CA ARG A 13 35.25 2.62 1.75
C ARG A 13 35.02 3.98 1.07
N PHE A 14 34.83 5.04 1.85
CA PHE A 14 34.43 6.35 1.33
C PHE A 14 35.50 7.45 1.49
N GLY A 15 36.68 7.11 2.03
CA GLY A 15 37.83 8.01 2.09
C GLY A 15 37.74 9.11 3.16
N GLY A 16 37.35 8.77 4.39
CA GLY A 16 37.35 9.73 5.50
C GLY A 16 37.79 9.13 6.83
N ARG A 17 37.67 9.89 7.93
CA ARG A 17 38.09 9.43 9.27
C ARG A 17 36.93 8.75 9.97
N ALA A 18 37.23 7.71 10.75
CA ALA A 18 36.22 6.99 11.52
C ALA A 18 35.52 7.86 12.59
N ALA A 19 36.17 8.95 13.03
CA ALA A 19 35.61 9.92 13.97
C ALA A 19 34.49 10.78 13.38
N ASP A 20 34.51 11.03 12.06
CA ASP A 20 33.53 11.86 11.37
C ASP A 20 32.22 11.08 11.05
N ILE A 21 32.19 9.78 11.35
CA ILE A 21 31.03 8.92 11.12
C ILE A 21 30.03 9.04 12.26
N VAL A 22 28.90 9.64 11.94
CA VAL A 22 27.73 9.80 12.81
C VAL A 22 26.75 8.66 12.56
N GLU A 23 25.88 8.42 13.54
CA GLU A 23 24.80 7.46 13.42
C GLU A 23 23.48 8.13 13.83
N LYS A 24 22.44 7.96 13.01
CA LYS A 24 21.07 8.40 13.31
C LYS A 24 20.11 7.23 13.17
N THR A 25 19.10 7.17 14.05
CA THR A 25 18.02 6.18 13.97
C THR A 25 16.75 6.89 13.53
N ILE A 26 16.08 6.35 12.51
CA ILE A 26 14.77 6.81 12.04
C ILE A 26 13.71 5.75 12.29
N SER A 27 12.48 6.21 12.49
CA SER A 27 11.30 5.35 12.62
C SER A 27 10.63 5.19 11.26
N VAL A 28 10.49 3.95 10.80
CA VAL A 28 9.86 3.59 9.52
C VAL A 28 8.55 2.86 9.82
N PRO A 29 7.40 3.31 9.29
CA PRO A 29 6.15 2.58 9.48
C PRO A 29 6.25 1.21 8.80
N GLU A 30 5.73 0.16 9.44
CA GLU A 30 5.78 -1.21 8.94
C GLU A 30 5.18 -1.36 7.53
N ARG A 31 4.16 -0.55 7.21
CA ARG A 31 3.55 -0.50 5.87
C ARG A 31 4.53 -0.05 4.78
N ALA A 32 5.46 0.85 5.09
CA ALA A 32 6.46 1.36 4.16
C ALA A 32 7.74 0.51 4.12
N TYR A 33 7.92 -0.42 5.05
CA TYR A 33 9.14 -1.23 5.19
C TYR A 33 9.58 -1.91 3.89
N ALA A 34 8.64 -2.61 3.23
CA ALA A 34 8.92 -3.31 1.98
C ALA A 34 9.35 -2.34 0.86
N ARG A 35 8.79 -1.12 0.86
CA ARG A 35 9.09 -0.07 -0.13
C ARG A 35 10.44 0.59 0.13
N VAL A 36 10.77 0.84 1.40
CA VAL A 36 12.08 1.34 1.82
C VAL A 36 13.19 0.37 1.40
N ILE A 37 12.97 -0.94 1.56
CA ILE A 37 13.91 -1.97 1.06
C ILE A 37 13.94 -1.99 -0.47
N GLY A 38 12.76 -2.02 -1.10
CA GLY A 38 12.61 -2.21 -2.54
C GLY A 38 12.91 -3.64 -2.99
N LYS A 39 12.76 -3.90 -4.29
CA LYS A 39 13.02 -5.23 -4.87
C LYS A 39 14.50 -5.61 -4.66
N HIS A 40 14.76 -6.73 -3.99
CA HIS A 40 16.12 -7.21 -3.64
C HIS A 40 17.01 -6.18 -2.89
N GLY A 41 16.41 -5.23 -2.16
CA GLY A 41 17.19 -4.19 -1.48
C GLY A 41 17.70 -3.08 -2.40
N GLY A 42 17.22 -3.00 -3.65
CA GLY A 42 17.72 -2.04 -4.64
C GLY A 42 17.60 -0.58 -4.20
N ASN A 43 16.53 -0.23 -3.47
CA ASN A 43 16.32 1.13 -2.99
C ASN A 43 17.33 1.49 -1.89
N LEU A 44 17.52 0.62 -0.89
CA LEU A 44 18.54 0.83 0.15
C LEU A 44 19.95 0.91 -0.45
N LYS A 45 20.31 0.00 -1.36
CA LYS A 45 21.63 0.02 -2.03
C LYS A 45 21.86 1.32 -2.80
N SER A 46 20.85 1.79 -3.53
CA SER A 46 20.94 3.05 -4.28
C SER A 46 21.12 4.25 -3.36
N ILE A 47 20.42 4.31 -2.22
CA ILE A 47 20.58 5.38 -1.22
C ILE A 47 21.97 5.28 -0.56
N GLU A 48 22.41 4.09 -0.19
CA GLU A 48 23.75 3.86 0.40
C GLU A 48 24.87 4.34 -0.52
N GLU A 49 24.78 4.01 -1.81
CA GLU A 49 25.76 4.40 -2.82
C GLU A 49 25.73 5.91 -3.10
N THR A 50 24.54 6.46 -3.34
CA THR A 50 24.36 7.88 -3.70
C THR A 50 24.73 8.80 -2.53
N CYS A 51 24.35 8.43 -1.30
CA CYS A 51 24.57 9.25 -0.11
C CYS A 51 25.85 8.88 0.66
N ARG A 52 26.59 7.85 0.24
CA ARG A 52 27.78 7.33 0.94
C ARG A 52 27.51 6.99 2.40
N VAL A 53 26.41 6.29 2.64
CA VAL A 53 25.96 5.84 3.97
C VAL A 53 25.83 4.32 4.01
N ALA A 54 25.72 3.75 5.20
CA ALA A 54 25.27 2.38 5.42
C ALA A 54 23.97 2.38 6.24
N ILE A 55 22.97 1.66 5.75
CA ILE A 55 21.63 1.60 6.31
C ILE A 55 21.38 0.19 6.83
N GLN A 56 21.06 0.08 8.11
CA GLN A 56 20.65 -1.17 8.73
C GLN A 56 19.20 -1.07 9.19
N VAL A 57 18.33 -1.83 8.52
CA VAL A 57 16.92 -1.91 8.91
C VAL A 57 16.70 -3.15 9.76
N THR A 58 16.18 -2.98 10.97
CA THR A 58 15.87 -4.11 11.86
C THR A 58 14.61 -4.79 11.37
N LYS A 59 14.62 -6.11 11.14
CA LYS A 59 13.38 -6.83 10.81
C LYS A 59 12.44 -6.74 12.01
N PRO A 60 11.14 -6.43 11.84
CA PRO A 60 10.18 -6.55 12.92
C PRO A 60 10.21 -8.02 13.34
N GLN A 61 10.59 -8.28 14.59
CA GLN A 61 10.37 -9.61 15.15
C GLN A 61 8.86 -9.74 15.25
N ARG A 62 8.25 -10.41 14.27
CA ARG A 62 6.92 -10.98 14.47
C ARG A 62 7.09 -11.81 15.72
N LYS A 63 6.50 -11.38 16.84
CA LYS A 63 6.39 -12.23 18.02
C LYS A 63 5.81 -13.51 17.46
N ALA A 64 6.64 -14.55 17.37
CA ALA A 64 6.18 -15.85 16.93
C ALA A 64 4.99 -16.09 17.84
N GLY A 65 3.77 -16.12 17.27
CA GLY A 65 2.62 -16.53 18.04
C GLY A 65 3.03 -17.83 18.74
N PRO A 66 2.62 -18.04 19.99
CA PRO A 66 2.89 -19.31 20.66
C PRO A 66 2.61 -20.41 19.63
N PRO A 67 3.57 -21.32 19.39
CA PRO A 67 3.45 -22.31 18.33
C PRO A 67 2.05 -22.89 18.47
N LEU A 68 1.22 -22.76 17.43
CA LEU A 68 -0.10 -23.36 17.40
C LEU A 68 0.13 -24.82 17.74
N SER A 69 -0.10 -25.18 19.00
CA SER A 69 0.08 -26.54 19.45
C SER A 69 -0.95 -27.29 18.64
N SER A 70 -0.48 -28.13 17.72
CA SER A 70 -1.29 -29.12 17.03
C SER A 70 -1.93 -30.00 18.10
N ALA A 71 -3.08 -29.58 18.61
CA ALA A 71 -3.87 -30.36 19.54
C ALA A 71 -4.60 -31.45 18.74
N PRO A 72 -4.60 -32.70 19.24
CA PRO A 72 -5.12 -33.84 18.52
C PRO A 72 -6.64 -33.77 18.34
N SER A 73 -7.06 -34.16 17.15
CA SER A 73 -8.42 -34.43 16.74
C SER A 73 -9.15 -35.37 17.72
N LYS A 74 -10.21 -34.87 18.36
CA LYS A 74 -11.33 -35.71 18.80
C LYS A 74 -12.67 -35.03 18.53
N GLN A 75 -13.51 -35.79 17.84
CA GLN A 75 -14.89 -35.52 17.46
C GLN A 75 -15.77 -35.30 18.69
N HIS A 76 -16.65 -34.29 18.66
CA HIS A 76 -17.99 -34.43 19.24
C HIS A 76 -18.97 -33.46 18.59
N VAL A 77 -20.18 -33.98 18.39
CA VAL A 77 -21.35 -33.42 17.68
C VAL A 77 -22.39 -32.97 18.71
N GLN A 78 -23.36 -32.14 18.29
CA GLN A 78 -24.63 -31.71 18.93
C GLN A 78 -24.53 -30.53 19.93
N GLU A 79 -25.41 -29.52 19.97
CA GLU A 79 -26.55 -29.07 19.13
C GLU A 79 -26.95 -27.63 19.61
N PRO A 80 -28.08 -27.00 19.19
CA PRO A 80 -28.19 -25.54 19.03
C PRO A 80 -28.93 -24.82 20.17
N GLY A 81 -28.76 -23.49 20.24
CA GLY A 81 -29.75 -22.59 20.81
C GLY A 81 -29.19 -21.49 21.71
N GLY A 82 -29.48 -20.23 21.37
CA GLY A 82 -29.32 -19.10 22.29
C GLY A 82 -28.92 -17.80 21.60
N LYS A 83 -29.92 -16.99 21.24
CA LYS A 83 -29.78 -15.59 20.84
C LYS A 83 -29.21 -14.79 22.00
N GLU A 84 -28.34 -13.82 21.73
CA GLU A 84 -28.51 -12.44 22.22
C GLU A 84 -27.46 -11.50 21.60
N ASN A 85 -27.97 -10.55 20.81
CA ASN A 85 -27.22 -9.54 20.08
C ASN A 85 -26.79 -8.43 21.06
N ASN A 86 -25.51 -8.42 21.46
CA ASN A 86 -24.88 -7.24 22.05
C ASN A 86 -24.04 -6.55 20.96
N PRO A 87 -24.46 -5.39 20.42
CA PRO A 87 -23.57 -4.53 19.64
C PRO A 87 -22.62 -3.82 20.60
N SER A 88 -21.65 -4.56 21.15
CA SER A 88 -20.54 -3.96 21.90
C SER A 88 -19.74 -3.11 20.94
N GLY A 89 -19.91 -1.79 21.05
CA GLY A 89 -19.18 -0.77 20.30
C GLY A 89 -17.69 -1.07 20.35
N GLY A 90 -17.18 -1.56 19.22
CA GLY A 90 -15.77 -1.78 18.99
C GLY A 90 -15.06 -0.44 19.08
N LYS A 91 -14.53 -0.13 20.27
CA LYS A 91 -13.49 0.89 20.42
C LYS A 91 -12.44 0.51 19.39
N ALA A 92 -12.30 1.31 18.35
CA ALA A 92 -11.25 1.21 17.37
C ALA A 92 -9.93 1.23 18.14
N GLY A 93 -9.45 0.05 18.51
CA GLY A 93 -8.17 -0.11 19.17
C GLY A 93 -7.18 0.55 18.25
N VAL A 94 -6.52 1.59 18.76
CA VAL A 94 -5.42 2.27 18.07
C VAL A 94 -4.41 1.17 17.79
N VAL A 95 -4.50 0.61 16.58
CA VAL A 95 -3.61 -0.44 16.11
C VAL A 95 -2.27 0.24 16.08
N ASN A 96 -1.42 -0.06 17.07
CA ASN A 96 -0.03 0.37 17.09
C ASN A 96 0.57 -0.17 15.79
N SER A 97 0.61 0.69 14.77
CA SER A 97 1.25 0.38 13.51
C SER A 97 2.70 0.11 13.87
N GLY A 98 3.15 -1.14 13.66
CA GLY A 98 4.51 -1.53 14.01
C GLY A 98 5.47 -0.50 13.43
N GLN A 99 6.25 0.14 14.27
CA GLN A 99 7.31 1.04 13.82
C GLN A 99 8.62 0.26 13.83
N ILE A 100 9.30 0.28 12.68
CA ILE A 100 10.57 -0.41 12.47
C ILE A 100 11.69 0.62 12.57
N LYS A 101 12.73 0.30 13.35
CA LYS A 101 13.90 1.17 13.50
C LYS A 101 14.89 0.90 12.36
N ALA A 102 15.19 1.93 11.58
CA ALA A 102 16.28 1.94 10.62
C ALA A 102 17.43 2.79 11.16
N ARG A 103 18.63 2.22 11.21
CA ARG A 103 19.86 2.92 11.61
C ARG A 103 20.63 3.32 10.37
N VAL A 104 21.00 4.59 10.28
CA VAL A 104 21.77 5.17 9.18
C VAL A 104 23.11 5.62 9.75
N SER A 105 24.21 5.17 9.15
CA SER A 105 25.57 5.49 9.57
C SER A 105 26.38 6.03 8.40
N GLY A 106 27.11 7.13 8.59
CA GLY A 106 27.85 7.78 7.51
C GLY A 106 28.34 9.17 7.90
N PHE A 107 28.77 9.95 6.90
CA PHE A 107 29.12 11.36 7.08
C PHE A 107 27.87 12.21 7.31
N PRO A 108 27.96 13.33 8.04
CA PRO A 108 26.81 14.19 8.34
C PRO A 108 26.01 14.60 7.10
N ASP A 109 26.69 15.09 6.05
CA ASP A 109 26.06 15.50 4.79
C ASP A 109 25.32 14.35 4.09
N GLY A 110 25.89 13.15 4.14
CA GLY A 110 25.29 11.95 3.55
C GLY A 110 24.07 11.48 4.32
N ILE A 111 24.13 11.57 5.66
CA ILE A 111 23.02 11.17 6.55
C ILE A 111 21.80 12.04 6.31
N GLU A 112 21.94 13.36 6.21
CA GLU A 112 20.80 14.27 6.00
C GLU A 112 20.11 14.00 4.67
N LYS A 113 20.89 13.81 3.60
CA LYS A 113 20.36 13.43 2.29
C LYS A 113 19.65 12.07 2.33
N ALA A 114 20.25 11.08 2.99
CA ALA A 114 19.66 9.75 3.12
C ALA A 114 18.36 9.77 3.91
N ILE A 115 18.29 10.54 5.01
CA ILE A 115 17.06 10.70 5.80
C ILE A 115 15.97 11.35 4.96
N SER A 116 16.27 12.43 4.24
CA SER A 116 15.29 13.08 3.36
C SER A 116 14.75 12.12 2.29
N LEU A 117 15.59 11.26 1.70
CA LEU A 117 15.15 10.26 0.74
C LEU A 117 14.29 9.16 1.40
N LEU A 118 14.69 8.67 2.56
CA LEU A 118 13.93 7.69 3.32
C LEU A 118 12.57 8.24 3.73
N GLU A 119 12.50 9.49 4.20
CA GLU A 119 11.26 10.18 4.53
C GLU A 119 10.31 10.25 3.34
N LYS A 120 10.81 10.68 2.16
CA LYS A 120 10.03 10.69 0.91
C LYS A 120 9.44 9.32 0.57
N ILE A 121 10.20 8.25 0.76
CA ILE A 121 9.73 6.89 0.51
C ILE A 121 8.70 6.45 1.56
N THR A 122 8.91 6.82 2.83
CA THR A 122 7.99 6.46 3.93
C THR A 122 6.67 7.19 3.89
N MET A 123 6.65 8.43 3.39
CA MET A 123 5.44 9.25 3.21
C MET A 123 4.65 8.87 1.97
N ALA A 124 5.17 7.97 1.13
CA ALA A 124 4.43 7.49 -0.01
C ALA A 124 3.31 6.54 0.48
N ASP A 125 2.06 6.91 0.24
CA ASP A 125 0.88 6.10 0.50
C ASP A 125 0.46 5.36 -0.77
N THR A 126 -0.25 4.25 -0.62
CA THR A 126 -0.89 3.57 -1.75
C THR A 126 -2.38 3.56 -1.55
N ARG A 127 -3.10 4.16 -2.50
CA ARG A 127 -4.55 4.23 -2.50
C ARG A 127 -5.13 3.45 -3.65
N GLU A 128 -6.28 2.85 -3.43
CA GLU A 128 -7.01 2.08 -4.43
C GLU A 128 -8.28 2.83 -4.82
N VAL A 129 -8.50 3.00 -6.12
CA VAL A 129 -9.73 3.57 -6.68
C VAL A 129 -10.41 2.51 -7.53
N VAL A 130 -11.63 2.16 -7.14
CA VAL A 130 -12.44 1.19 -7.87
C VAL A 130 -13.23 1.93 -8.95
N VAL A 131 -12.94 1.61 -10.21
CA VAL A 131 -13.56 2.25 -11.37
C VAL A 131 -14.37 1.21 -12.16
N ARG A 132 -15.49 1.61 -12.75
CA ARG A 132 -16.25 0.74 -13.66
C ARG A 132 -15.40 0.37 -14.87
N GLU A 133 -15.46 -0.90 -15.30
CA GLU A 133 -14.69 -1.40 -16.46
C GLU A 133 -14.89 -0.54 -17.71
N THR A 134 -16.10 -0.02 -17.94
CA THR A 134 -16.36 0.87 -19.09
C THR A 134 -15.57 2.17 -19.04
N ALA A 135 -15.41 2.77 -17.86
CA ALA A 135 -14.62 3.98 -17.69
C ALA A 135 -13.13 3.65 -17.77
N ALA A 136 -12.69 2.56 -17.16
CA ALA A 136 -11.31 2.09 -17.26
C ALA A 136 -10.89 1.78 -18.72
N GLN A 137 -11.78 1.15 -19.51
CA GLN A 137 -11.55 0.92 -20.94
C GLN A 137 -11.37 2.23 -21.70
N LEU A 138 -12.23 3.23 -21.47
CA LEU A 138 -12.10 4.54 -22.11
C LEU A 138 -10.80 5.26 -21.72
N MET A 139 -10.38 5.15 -20.46
CA MET A 139 -9.08 5.67 -20.02
C MET A 139 -7.91 4.97 -20.72
N ARG A 140 -8.03 3.66 -21.02
CA ARG A 140 -7.04 2.91 -21.81
C ARG A 140 -7.02 3.32 -23.29
N PHE A 141 -8.20 3.50 -23.91
CA PHE A 141 -8.32 3.82 -25.33
C PHE A 141 -7.77 5.21 -25.66
N ASN A 142 -7.88 6.18 -24.74
CA ASN A 142 -7.24 7.50 -24.87
C ASN A 142 -5.73 7.44 -24.54
N SER A 143 -5.04 6.44 -25.08
CA SER A 143 -3.57 6.25 -25.10
C SER A 143 -2.85 6.32 -23.75
N PHE A 144 -3.54 6.05 -22.63
CA PHE A 144 -3.04 6.31 -21.27
C PHE A 144 -2.63 7.78 -21.03
N ALA A 145 -2.92 8.70 -21.95
CA ALA A 145 -2.50 10.10 -21.85
C ALA A 145 -3.09 10.77 -20.60
N LEU A 146 -4.34 10.42 -20.26
CA LEU A 146 -4.99 10.93 -19.06
C LEU A 146 -4.30 10.46 -17.78
N LEU A 147 -3.99 9.16 -17.68
CA LEU A 147 -3.30 8.63 -16.51
C LEU A 147 -1.89 9.21 -16.40
N ARG A 148 -1.14 9.28 -17.52
CA ARG A 148 0.19 9.92 -17.54
C ARG A 148 0.14 11.40 -17.18
N SER A 149 -0.91 12.12 -17.58
CA SER A 149 -1.12 13.51 -17.19
C SER A 149 -1.31 13.63 -15.68
N LEU A 150 -2.16 12.79 -15.09
CA LEU A 150 -2.36 12.76 -13.64
C LEU A 150 -1.10 12.31 -12.89
N GLU A 151 -0.37 11.31 -13.40
CA GLU A 151 0.91 10.87 -12.83
C GLU A 151 1.92 12.01 -12.78
N LYS A 152 2.04 12.79 -13.86
CA LYS A 152 2.92 13.96 -13.93
C LYS A 152 2.45 15.10 -13.02
N GLU A 153 1.15 15.39 -13.02
CA GLU A 153 0.55 16.47 -12.23
C GLU A 153 0.72 16.23 -10.73
N PHE A 154 0.49 14.99 -10.26
CA PHE A 154 0.54 14.64 -8.85
C PHE A 154 1.84 13.98 -8.41
N ASN A 155 2.84 13.87 -9.30
CA ASN A 155 4.07 13.11 -9.06
C ASN A 155 3.77 11.70 -8.49
N ALA A 156 2.78 11.05 -9.09
CA ALA A 156 2.22 9.79 -8.64
C ALA A 156 2.54 8.67 -9.63
N THR A 157 2.63 7.44 -9.15
CA THR A 157 2.64 6.23 -9.99
C THR A 157 1.26 5.60 -9.95
N MET A 158 0.63 5.40 -11.11
CA MET A 158 -0.70 4.79 -11.24
C MET A 158 -0.61 3.45 -11.95
N ASN A 159 -1.00 2.37 -11.26
CA ASN A 159 -1.06 1.04 -11.85
C ASN A 159 -2.50 0.54 -11.88
N MET A 160 -2.95 0.06 -13.05
CA MET A 160 -4.30 -0.43 -13.24
C MET A 160 -4.30 -1.96 -13.19
N GLU A 161 -4.88 -2.52 -12.15
CA GLU A 161 -4.98 -3.97 -11.94
C GLU A 161 -6.39 -4.45 -12.27
N LYS A 162 -6.48 -5.45 -13.16
CA LYS A 162 -7.75 -6.13 -13.42
C LYS A 162 -8.03 -7.04 -12.22
N ARG A 163 -9.10 -6.77 -11.46
CA ARG A 163 -9.55 -7.74 -10.46
C ARG A 163 -9.98 -9.02 -11.19
N SER A 164 -9.39 -10.14 -10.81
CA SER A 164 -9.93 -11.46 -11.13
C SER A 164 -11.32 -11.58 -10.52
N ARG A 165 -12.19 -12.29 -11.21
CA ARG A 165 -13.66 -12.24 -11.08
C ARG A 165 -14.22 -12.93 -9.82
N GLY A 166 -13.50 -12.94 -8.69
CA GLY A 166 -13.63 -14.04 -7.71
C GLY A 166 -13.87 -13.73 -6.23
N GLU A 167 -13.80 -12.48 -5.73
CA GLU A 167 -13.77 -12.27 -4.26
C GLU A 167 -14.97 -11.52 -3.66
N ASP A 168 -15.74 -10.78 -4.44
CA ASP A 168 -16.81 -9.91 -3.90
C ASP A 168 -18.22 -10.57 -3.93
N ASP A 169 -18.39 -11.72 -4.59
CA ASP A 169 -19.71 -12.37 -4.76
C ASP A 169 -20.06 -13.41 -3.65
N GLU A 170 -19.14 -13.74 -2.75
CA GLU A 170 -19.34 -14.84 -1.78
C GLU A 170 -20.18 -14.45 -0.54
N LYS A 171 -20.58 -13.17 -0.39
CA LYS A 171 -21.39 -12.71 0.76
C LYS A 171 -22.88 -12.52 0.48
N ALA A 172 -23.35 -12.76 -0.74
CA ALA A 172 -24.75 -12.50 -1.11
C ALA A 172 -25.68 -13.74 -1.09
N SER A 173 -25.22 -14.90 -0.61
CA SER A 173 -25.93 -16.18 -0.80
C SER A 173 -26.86 -16.64 0.34
N ASN A 174 -26.95 -15.97 1.49
CA ASN A 174 -27.73 -16.50 2.63
C ASN A 174 -29.11 -15.86 2.89
N ASP A 175 -29.66 -15.02 2.00
CA ASP A 175 -30.90 -14.30 2.31
C ASP A 175 -31.91 -14.22 1.14
N LYS A 176 -32.14 -15.33 0.43
CA LYS A 176 -33.17 -15.41 -0.63
C LYS A 176 -33.98 -16.70 -0.61
N MET A 177 -34.91 -16.77 0.34
CA MET A 177 -36.19 -17.47 0.14
C MET A 177 -37.34 -16.47 0.27
N ASN A 178 -37.53 -15.60 -0.74
CA ASN A 178 -38.88 -15.23 -1.17
C ASN A 178 -38.86 -14.58 -2.56
N GLY A 179 -39.76 -15.04 -3.42
CA GLY A 179 -39.73 -14.85 -4.86
C GLY A 179 -40.15 -13.47 -5.36
N GLY A 180 -39.77 -13.17 -6.61
CA GLY A 180 -40.24 -12.01 -7.36
C GLY A 180 -39.16 -11.45 -8.28
N GLY A 181 -39.25 -11.78 -9.57
CA GLY A 181 -38.27 -11.52 -10.63
C GLY A 181 -37.45 -10.22 -10.56
N SER A 182 -36.13 -10.37 -10.55
CA SER A 182 -35.20 -9.30 -10.89
C SER A 182 -34.20 -9.83 -11.92
N LYS A 183 -34.55 -9.66 -13.20
CA LYS A 183 -33.71 -10.03 -14.36
C LYS A 183 -32.66 -8.92 -14.59
N ASN A 184 -31.40 -9.33 -14.75
CA ASN A 184 -30.30 -8.55 -15.34
C ASN A 184 -29.66 -7.39 -14.54
N GLN A 185 -29.38 -7.56 -13.25
CA GLN A 185 -28.20 -6.89 -12.69
C GLN A 185 -26.94 -7.64 -13.14
N ARG A 186 -26.47 -7.36 -14.37
CA ARG A 186 -25.09 -7.69 -14.74
C ARG A 186 -24.21 -6.90 -13.78
N THR A 187 -23.67 -7.57 -12.77
CA THR A 187 -22.63 -7.01 -11.89
C THR A 187 -21.53 -6.50 -12.81
N GLY A 188 -21.43 -5.18 -12.91
CA GLY A 188 -20.50 -4.52 -13.81
C GLY A 188 -19.09 -4.88 -13.37
N ARG A 189 -18.27 -5.40 -14.28
CA ARG A 189 -16.84 -5.60 -14.01
C ARG A 189 -16.26 -4.27 -13.51
N SER A 190 -15.45 -4.34 -12.45
CA SER A 190 -14.72 -3.20 -11.91
C SER A 190 -13.21 -3.43 -12.08
N VAL A 191 -12.48 -2.33 -12.16
CA VAL A 191 -11.02 -2.29 -12.28
C VAL A 191 -10.49 -1.48 -11.11
N VAL A 192 -9.42 -1.93 -10.48
CA VAL A 192 -8.76 -1.17 -9.42
C VAL A 192 -7.59 -0.41 -10.01
N ILE A 193 -7.55 0.89 -9.75
CA ILE A 193 -6.39 1.73 -10.05
C ILE A 193 -5.68 2.01 -8.73
N ARG A 194 -4.44 1.51 -8.61
CA ARG A 194 -3.55 1.76 -7.48
C ARG A 194 -2.75 3.02 -7.74
N ILE A 195 -2.89 4.00 -6.87
CA ILE A 195 -2.16 5.27 -6.89
C ILE A 195 -1.11 5.21 -5.80
N THR A 196 0.16 5.44 -6.14
CA THR A 196 1.25 5.52 -5.18
C THR A 196 1.92 6.88 -5.28
N ALA A 197 1.81 7.70 -4.23
CA ALA A 197 2.35 9.06 -4.18
C ALA A 197 2.49 9.53 -2.72
N HIS A 198 3.02 10.73 -2.50
CA HIS A 198 2.94 11.38 -1.18
C HIS A 198 1.49 11.44 -0.69
N VAL A 199 1.22 11.32 0.62
CA VAL A 199 -0.15 11.26 1.18
C VAL A 199 -1.09 12.30 0.57
N ASP A 200 -0.69 13.58 0.57
CA ASP A 200 -1.51 14.67 0.05
C ASP A 200 -1.76 14.56 -1.46
N GLN A 201 -0.73 14.16 -2.20
CA GLN A 201 -0.80 13.96 -3.64
C GLN A 201 -1.66 12.74 -4.00
N ALA A 202 -1.58 11.67 -3.22
CA ALA A 202 -2.39 10.47 -3.38
C ALA A 202 -3.88 10.77 -3.14
N ASN A 203 -4.19 11.62 -2.16
CA ASN A 203 -5.56 12.07 -1.87
C ASN A 203 -6.13 12.89 -3.03
N ALA A 204 -5.37 13.90 -3.48
CA ALA A 204 -5.78 14.77 -4.57
C ALA A 204 -5.92 13.98 -5.88
N ALA A 205 -4.97 13.09 -6.19
CA ALA A 205 -5.01 12.22 -7.35
C ALA A 205 -6.21 11.25 -7.29
N GLN A 206 -6.52 10.68 -6.13
CA GLN A 206 -7.68 9.82 -5.94
C GLN A 206 -8.98 10.59 -6.24
N GLN A 207 -9.16 11.76 -5.64
CA GLN A 207 -10.35 12.57 -5.85
C GLN A 207 -10.49 12.95 -7.33
N LYS A 208 -9.40 13.39 -7.96
CA LYS A 208 -9.44 13.79 -9.36
C LYS A 208 -9.74 12.63 -10.30
N LEU A 209 -9.17 11.45 -10.03
CA LEU A 209 -9.43 10.24 -10.78
C LEU A 209 -10.90 9.79 -10.65
N GLN A 210 -11.48 9.92 -9.45
CA GLN A 210 -12.89 9.63 -9.21
C GLN A 210 -13.80 10.58 -9.99
N GLU A 211 -13.54 11.89 -9.94
CA GLU A 211 -14.26 12.90 -10.74
C GLU A 211 -14.24 12.58 -12.24
N VAL A 212 -13.06 12.24 -12.77
CA VAL A 212 -12.90 11.87 -14.18
C VAL A 212 -13.69 10.61 -14.51
N ALA A 213 -13.63 9.59 -13.65
CA ALA A 213 -14.38 8.34 -13.84
C ALA A 213 -15.90 8.60 -13.88
N ASP A 214 -16.40 9.42 -12.95
CA ASP A 214 -17.82 9.78 -12.86
C ASP A 214 -18.27 10.63 -14.05
N ALA A 215 -17.42 11.55 -14.52
CA ALA A 215 -17.67 12.34 -15.72
C ALA A 215 -17.76 11.47 -16.99
N ILE A 216 -16.87 10.49 -17.13
CA ILE A 216 -16.89 9.52 -18.24
C ILE A 216 -18.18 8.69 -18.20
N CYS A 217 -18.56 8.20 -17.02
CA CYS A 217 -19.80 7.43 -16.86
C CYS A 217 -21.05 8.27 -17.17
N SER A 218 -21.09 9.54 -16.77
CA SER A 218 -22.23 10.43 -16.95
C SER A 218 -22.43 10.88 -18.40
N LYS A 219 -21.35 11.15 -19.14
CA LYS A 219 -21.44 11.56 -20.56
C LYS A 219 -22.04 10.48 -21.45
N ARG A 220 -21.76 9.20 -21.17
CA ARG A 220 -22.30 8.08 -21.95
C ARG A 220 -23.82 7.93 -21.84
N LEU A 221 -24.42 8.38 -20.73
CA LEU A 221 -25.87 8.34 -20.54
C LEU A 221 -26.61 9.38 -21.41
N LYS A 222 -25.96 10.49 -21.77
CA LYS A 222 -26.60 11.56 -22.55
C LYS A 222 -26.64 11.27 -24.05
N VAL A 223 -25.62 10.62 -24.61
CA VAL A 223 -25.55 10.33 -26.06
C VAL A 223 -26.61 9.30 -26.50
N GLY A 224 -27.04 8.41 -25.60
CA GLY A 224 -28.02 7.36 -25.92
C GLY A 224 -29.50 7.78 -25.92
N ARG A 225 -29.85 9.01 -25.51
CA ARG A 225 -31.24 9.46 -25.39
C ARG A 225 -31.73 10.39 -26.50
N SER A 226 -30.87 10.87 -27.38
CA SER A 226 -31.22 11.86 -28.41
C SER A 226 -31.53 11.26 -29.79
N ALA A 227 -31.62 9.93 -29.92
CA ALA A 227 -31.82 9.24 -31.20
C ALA A 227 -33.10 8.37 -31.21
N ARG A 228 -34.17 8.82 -30.54
CA ARG A 228 -35.51 8.25 -30.65
C ARG A 228 -36.54 9.34 -30.85
#